data_AF-A0A1M5DNS2-F1
#
_entry.id   AF-A0A1M5DNS2-F1
#
_cell.length_a   1.000
_cell.length_b   1.000
_cell.length_c   1.000
_cell.angle_alpha   90.00
_cell.angle_beta   90.00
_cell.angle_gamma   90.00
#
_symmetry.space_group_name_H-M   'P 1'
#
loop_
_entity.id
_entity.type
_entity.pdbx_description
1 polymer ?
#
loop_
_entity_poly.entity_id
_entity_poly.type
_entity_poly.pdbx_seq_one_letter_code
_entity_poly.pdbx_strand_id
1 'polypeptide(L)'
;MIMPYRNKEKQAEYLRKWRQKRQQERVKQSRYIVRLLLSTYVSNNPRRYREKVRRLLPLVFGRVLTPDEEAVLLNHFDFSSRKFLEALIVCWREGYRRDIDPLEFLQGILFSPVWEICPECGRPYPR
;
A
#
# COMPACT_ATOMS: atom_id res chain seq x y z
N MET A 1 39.44 6.03 10.53
CA MET A 1 38.85 7.21 11.20
C MET A 1 37.54 6.78 11.87
N ILE A 2 37.54 6.60 13.19
CA ILE A 2 36.35 6.24 13.98
C ILE A 2 35.80 7.56 14.52
N MET A 3 34.67 8.05 13.98
CA MET A 3 33.98 9.20 14.58
C MET A 3 33.50 8.79 15.98
N PRO A 4 33.99 9.38 17.07
CA PRO A 4 33.52 9.04 18.40
C PRO A 4 32.12 9.65 18.53
N TYR A 5 31.10 8.81 18.69
CA TYR A 5 29.77 9.28 19.03
C TYR A 5 29.86 10.06 20.35
N ARG A 6 29.87 11.40 20.23
CA ARG A 6 29.72 12.32 21.36
C ARG A 6 28.39 12.01 22.04
N ASN A 7 28.47 11.35 23.19
CA ASN A 7 27.38 11.06 24.12
C ASN A 7 26.30 10.06 23.60
N LYS A 8 26.43 8.79 24.02
CA LYS A 8 25.51 7.68 23.71
C LYS A 8 24.05 7.98 24.10
N GLU A 9 23.81 8.76 25.15
CA GLU A 9 22.46 9.12 25.61
C GLU A 9 21.78 10.06 24.61
N LYS A 10 22.51 11.05 24.07
CA LYS A 10 21.98 11.96 23.04
C LYS A 10 21.67 11.22 21.74
N GLN A 11 22.48 10.22 21.38
CA GLN A 11 22.20 9.36 20.23
C GLN A 11 20.95 8.49 20.46
N ALA A 12 20.80 7.90 21.65
CA ALA A 12 19.61 7.13 22.00
C ALA A 12 18.34 8.00 22.01
N GLU A 13 18.41 9.21 22.54
CA GLU A 13 17.30 10.17 22.54
C GLU A 13 16.93 10.59 21.12
N TYR A 14 17.92 10.89 20.26
CA TYR A 14 17.70 11.19 18.84
C TYR A 14 16.99 10.03 18.13
N LEU A 15 17.45 8.79 18.34
CA LEU A 15 16.83 7.61 17.74
C LEU A 15 15.39 7.38 18.24
N ARG A 16 15.11 7.63 19.53
CA ARG A 16 13.74 7.59 20.07
C ARG A 16 12.84 8.61 19.38
N LYS A 17 13.26 9.88 19.30
CA LYS A 17 12.52 10.95 18.61
C LYS A 17 12.32 10.64 17.12
N TRP A 18 13.34 10.11 16.45
CA TRP A 18 13.28 9.72 15.05
C TRP A 18 12.27 8.58 14.81
N ARG A 19 12.30 7.53 15.64
CA ARG A 19 11.32 6.42 15.57
C ARG A 19 9.90 6.92 15.83
N GLN A 20 9.71 7.77 16.84
CA GLN A 20 8.41 8.33 17.18
C GLN A 20 7.85 9.21 16.05
N LYS A 21 8.68 10.06 15.44
CA LYS A 21 8.31 10.88 14.29
C LYS A 21 7.88 10.02 13.09
N ARG A 22 8.68 9.01 12.75
CA ARG A 22 8.36 8.03 11.69
C ARG A 22 7.05 7.29 11.98
N GLN A 23 6.81 6.90 13.22
CA GLN A 23 5.57 6.23 13.61
C GLN A 23 4.36 7.15 13.42
N GLN A 24 4.45 8.41 13.85
CA GLN A 24 3.39 9.40 13.65
C GLN A 24 3.12 9.65 12.15
N GLU A 25 4.17 9.76 11.33
CA GLU A 25 4.04 9.90 9.87
C GLU A 25 3.33 8.70 9.24
N ARG A 26 3.69 7.47 9.62
CA ARG A 26 3.00 6.25 9.17
C ARG A 26 1.52 6.24 9.57
N VAL A 27 1.21 6.65 10.81
CA VAL A 27 -0.20 6.74 11.27
C VAL A 27 -0.98 7.78 10.47
N LYS A 28 -0.38 8.93 10.17
CA LYS A 28 -0.99 9.97 9.33
C LYS A 28 -1.25 9.45 7.91
N GLN A 29 -0.26 8.81 7.29
CA GLN A 29 -0.40 8.18 5.97
C GLN A 29 -1.49 7.10 5.97
N SER A 30 -1.53 6.25 7.00
CA SER A 30 -2.54 5.19 7.15
C SER A 30 -3.96 5.76 7.19
N ARG A 31 -4.19 6.80 8.00
CA ARG A 31 -5.49 7.48 8.08
C ARG A 31 -5.89 8.10 6.74
N TYR A 32 -4.93 8.66 6.00
CA TYR A 32 -5.16 9.23 4.68
C TYR A 32 -5.57 8.16 3.65
N ILE A 33 -4.83 7.06 3.59
CA ILE A 33 -5.12 5.89 2.73
C ILE A 33 -6.54 5.37 3.00
N VAL A 34 -6.89 5.14 4.26
CA VAL A 34 -8.23 4.65 4.66
C VAL A 34 -9.33 5.63 4.24
N ARG A 35 -9.14 6.93 4.49
CA ARG A 35 -10.12 7.95 4.11
C ARG A 35 -10.36 7.98 2.60
N LEU A 36 -9.30 7.87 1.81
CA LEU A 36 -9.36 7.82 0.35
C LEU A 36 -10.09 6.57 -0.14
N LEU A 37 -9.70 5.39 0.36
CA LEU A 37 -10.30 4.11 0.02
C LEU A 37 -11.80 4.11 0.32
N LEU A 38 -12.20 4.46 1.54
CA LEU A 38 -13.61 4.53 1.93
C LEU A 38 -14.39 5.52 1.06
N SER A 39 -13.86 6.73 0.85
CA SER A 39 -14.55 7.74 0.02
C SER A 39 -14.77 7.31 -1.42
N THR A 40 -13.87 6.49 -1.97
CA THR A 40 -13.96 5.98 -3.33
C THR A 40 -14.87 4.75 -3.40
N TYR A 41 -14.80 3.88 -2.38
CA TYR A 41 -15.56 2.63 -2.31
C TYR A 41 -17.06 2.86 -2.17
N VAL A 42 -17.49 3.79 -1.30
CA VAL A 42 -18.91 4.09 -1.09
C VAL A 42 -19.50 5.03 -2.15
N SER A 43 -18.69 5.44 -3.14
CA SER A 43 -19.17 6.35 -4.17
C SER A 43 -20.04 5.63 -5.20
N ASN A 44 -21.13 6.30 -5.61
CA ASN A 44 -21.97 5.87 -6.72
C ASN A 44 -21.24 5.92 -8.08
N ASN A 45 -20.16 6.71 -8.19
CA ASN A 45 -19.33 6.77 -9.38
C ASN A 45 -17.84 6.82 -9.01
N PRO A 46 -17.23 5.65 -8.73
CA PRO A 46 -15.83 5.54 -8.33
C PRO A 46 -14.86 6.11 -9.37
N ARG A 47 -15.20 6.03 -10.67
CA ARG A 47 -14.36 6.53 -11.77
C ARG A 47 -14.08 8.03 -11.68
N ARG A 48 -14.96 8.83 -11.05
CA ARG A 48 -14.69 10.26 -10.77
C ARG A 48 -13.51 10.48 -9.82
N TYR A 49 -13.09 9.45 -9.10
CA TYR A 49 -11.98 9.49 -8.17
C TYR A 49 -10.72 8.84 -8.75
N ARG A 50 -10.65 8.58 -10.05
CA ARG A 50 -9.48 7.98 -10.73
C ARG A 50 -8.17 8.69 -10.38
N GLU A 51 -8.17 10.02 -10.38
CA GLU A 51 -7.00 10.83 -9.99
C GLU A 51 -6.63 10.66 -8.50
N LYS A 52 -7.62 10.43 -7.63
CA LYS A 52 -7.36 10.12 -6.23
C LYS A 52 -6.79 8.71 -6.04
N VAL A 53 -7.27 7.75 -6.83
CA VAL A 53 -6.74 6.38 -6.86
C VAL A 53 -5.30 6.40 -7.37
N ARG A 54 -5.00 7.16 -8.43
CA ARG A 54 -3.63 7.37 -8.92
C ARG A 54 -2.67 7.79 -7.81
N ARG A 55 -3.06 8.77 -6.99
CA ARG A 55 -2.26 9.25 -5.84
C ARG A 55 -2.15 8.24 -4.70
N LEU A 56 -3.07 7.28 -4.64
CA LEU A 56 -3.10 6.23 -3.63
C LEU A 56 -2.10 5.11 -3.94
N LEU A 57 -1.90 4.77 -5.22
CA LEU A 57 -1.09 3.61 -5.61
C LEU A 57 0.34 3.65 -5.02
N PRO A 58 1.10 4.75 -5.13
CA PRO A 58 2.46 4.79 -4.58
C PRO A 58 2.49 4.66 -3.05
N LEU A 59 1.42 5.06 -2.37
CA LEU A 59 1.29 4.95 -0.92
C LEU A 59 1.01 3.51 -0.48
N VAL A 60 0.23 2.77 -1.27
CA VAL A 60 -0.08 1.36 -1.03
C VAL A 60 1.13 0.47 -1.33
N PHE A 61 1.79 0.69 -2.47
CA PHE A 61 2.98 -0.09 -2.87
C PHE A 61 4.27 0.38 -2.20
N GLY A 62 4.25 1.55 -1.54
CA GLY A 62 5.42 2.09 -0.83
C GLY A 62 6.61 2.40 -1.75
N ARG A 63 6.36 2.61 -3.05
CA ARG A 63 7.31 2.98 -4.10
C ARG A 63 6.62 3.79 -5.20
N VAL A 64 7.42 4.51 -5.99
CA VAL A 64 6.92 5.14 -7.22
C VAL A 64 6.68 4.04 -8.26
N LEU A 65 5.55 4.12 -8.96
CA LEU A 65 5.21 3.21 -10.05
C LEU A 65 5.73 3.79 -11.37
N THR A 66 6.06 2.93 -12.32
CA THR A 66 6.33 3.36 -13.68
C THR A 66 5.02 3.85 -14.34
N PRO A 67 5.09 4.69 -15.38
CA PRO A 67 3.90 5.14 -16.10
C PRO A 67 3.05 3.98 -16.63
N ASP A 68 3.70 2.89 -17.06
CA ASP A 68 3.03 1.71 -17.60
C ASP A 68 2.33 0.90 -16.50
N GLU A 69 3.01 0.65 -15.37
CA GLU A 69 2.40 0.00 -14.20
C GLU A 69 1.17 0.78 -13.73
N GLU A 70 1.29 2.10 -13.62
CA GLU A 70 0.20 2.97 -13.21
C GLU A 70 -0.97 2.93 -14.19
N ALA A 71 -0.70 2.99 -15.49
CA ALA A 71 -1.73 2.93 -16.53
C ALA A 71 -2.52 1.61 -16.47
N VAL A 72 -1.82 0.47 -16.34
CA VAL A 72 -2.45 -0.84 -16.23
C VAL A 72 -3.33 -0.94 -14.99
N LEU A 73 -2.83 -0.48 -13.84
CA LEU A 73 -3.58 -0.47 -12.58
C LEU A 73 -4.85 0.40 -12.66
N LEU A 74 -4.74 1.58 -13.28
CA LEU A 74 -5.90 2.46 -13.50
C LEU A 74 -6.91 1.84 -14.47
N ASN A 75 -6.47 1.10 -15.49
CA ASN A 75 -7.38 0.38 -16.37
C ASN A 75 -8.16 -0.71 -15.62
N HIS A 76 -7.53 -1.45 -14.71
CA HIS A 76 -8.22 -2.41 -13.83
C HIS A 76 -9.23 -1.72 -12.92
N PHE A 77 -8.90 -0.54 -12.38
CA PHE A 77 -9.83 0.26 -11.60
C PHE A 77 -11.05 0.70 -12.43
N ASP A 78 -10.84 1.13 -13.67
CA ASP A 78 -11.92 1.56 -14.56
C ASP A 78 -12.84 0.38 -14.93
N PHE A 79 -12.29 -0.82 -15.09
CA PHE A 79 -13.03 -2.05 -15.38
C PHE A 79 -13.82 -2.56 -14.16
N SER A 80 -13.19 -2.68 -12.99
CA SER A 80 -13.81 -3.21 -11.77
C SER A 80 -13.38 -2.45 -10.52
N SER A 81 -13.96 -1.26 -10.33
CA SER A 81 -13.53 -0.34 -9.28
C SER A 81 -13.64 -0.91 -7.86
N ARG A 82 -14.70 -1.65 -7.54
CA ARG A 82 -14.90 -2.22 -6.19
C ARG A 82 -13.87 -3.29 -5.85
N LYS A 83 -13.73 -4.31 -6.72
CA LYS A 83 -12.74 -5.38 -6.54
C LYS A 83 -11.33 -4.83 -6.48
N PHE A 84 -11.02 -3.84 -7.32
CA PHE A 84 -9.72 -3.17 -7.31
C PHE A 84 -9.42 -2.48 -5.96
N LEU A 85 -10.40 -1.77 -5.38
CA LEU A 85 -10.23 -1.12 -4.08
C LEU A 85 -10.10 -2.13 -2.94
N GLU A 86 -10.86 -3.22 -2.98
CA GLU A 86 -10.73 -4.35 -2.04
C GLU A 86 -9.33 -4.95 -2.09
N ALA A 87 -8.83 -5.23 -3.30
CA ALA A 87 -7.49 -5.75 -3.49
C ALA A 87 -6.41 -4.76 -3.01
N LEU A 88 -6.56 -3.46 -3.26
CA LEU A 88 -5.66 -2.44 -2.72
C LEU A 88 -5.63 -2.41 -1.18
N ILE A 89 -6.77 -2.66 -0.51
CA ILE A 89 -6.81 -2.79 0.95
C ILE A 89 -5.97 -3.98 1.40
N VAL A 90 -6.10 -5.12 0.72
CA VAL A 90 -5.31 -6.32 1.01
C VAL A 90 -3.82 -6.06 0.78
N CYS A 91 -3.44 -5.44 -0.35
CA CYS A 91 -2.05 -5.03 -0.63
C CYS A 91 -1.47 -4.15 0.47
N TRP A 92 -2.24 -3.17 0.93
CA TRP A 92 -1.81 -2.27 1.98
C TRP A 92 -1.69 -2.97 3.34
N ARG A 93 -2.64 -3.84 3.69
CA ARG A 93 -2.71 -4.53 4.98
C ARG A 93 -1.63 -5.60 5.13
N GLU A 94 -1.47 -6.44 4.11
CA GLU A 94 -0.48 -7.53 4.10
C GLU A 94 0.95 -7.00 3.92
N GLY A 95 1.10 -5.70 3.73
CA GLY A 95 2.40 -5.04 3.63
C GLY A 95 3.13 -5.52 2.39
N TYR A 96 2.53 -5.28 1.22
CA TYR A 96 3.09 -5.60 -0.10
C TYR A 96 4.62 -5.61 -0.09
N ARG A 97 5.18 -6.77 -0.42
CA ARG A 97 6.62 -6.95 -0.57
C ARG A 97 7.02 -6.28 -1.87
N ARG A 98 7.92 -5.29 -1.77
CA ARG A 98 8.43 -4.52 -2.92
C ARG A 98 9.07 -5.38 -4.01
N ASP A 99 9.37 -6.62 -3.66
CA ASP A 99 10.06 -7.63 -4.44
C ASP A 99 9.11 -8.34 -5.43
N ILE A 100 7.80 -8.29 -5.19
CA ILE A 100 6.76 -8.90 -6.04
C ILE A 100 6.22 -7.83 -6.99
N ASP A 101 5.95 -8.14 -8.25
CA ASP A 101 5.36 -7.15 -9.14
C ASP A 101 3.94 -6.71 -8.65
N PRO A 102 3.61 -5.41 -8.62
CA PRO A 102 2.31 -4.91 -8.17
C PRO A 102 1.12 -5.52 -8.91
N LEU A 103 1.28 -5.75 -10.22
CA LEU A 103 0.26 -6.31 -11.07
C LEU A 103 0.13 -7.81 -10.83
N GLU A 104 1.25 -8.55 -10.71
CA GLU A 104 1.21 -9.97 -10.34
C GLU A 104 0.52 -10.18 -8.98
N PHE A 105 0.85 -9.36 -7.98
CA PHE A 105 0.23 -9.45 -6.67
C PHE A 105 -1.26 -9.09 -6.70
N LEU A 106 -1.64 -8.04 -7.47
CA LEU A 106 -3.04 -7.66 -7.65
C LEU A 106 -3.82 -8.67 -8.46
N GLN A 107 -3.25 -9.25 -9.51
CA GLN A 107 -3.88 -10.31 -10.28
C GLN A 107 -4.05 -11.55 -9.42
N GLY A 108 -3.04 -11.88 -8.61
CA GLY A 108 -3.14 -12.89 -7.57
C GLY A 108 -4.34 -12.66 -6.67
N ILE A 109 -4.63 -11.43 -6.22
CA ILE A 109 -5.79 -11.16 -5.35
C ILE A 109 -7.12 -11.07 -6.13
N LEU A 110 -7.13 -10.41 -7.29
CA LEU A 110 -8.32 -10.17 -8.10
C LEU A 110 -8.84 -11.43 -8.80
N PHE A 111 -7.94 -12.36 -9.10
CA PHE A 111 -8.20 -13.60 -9.82
C PHE A 111 -7.83 -14.84 -9.02
N SER A 112 -7.45 -14.73 -7.72
CA SER A 112 -7.29 -15.92 -6.89
C SER A 112 -8.60 -16.71 -6.94
N PRO A 113 -8.59 -17.97 -7.40
CA PRO A 113 -9.71 -18.84 -7.11
C PRO A 113 -9.85 -18.87 -5.59
N VAL A 114 -11.09 -18.75 -5.10
CA VAL A 114 -11.53 -18.54 -3.70
C VAL A 114 -11.00 -19.59 -2.69
N TRP A 115 -10.08 -20.45 -3.12
CA TRP A 115 -9.59 -21.64 -2.45
C TRP A 115 -8.06 -21.75 -2.41
N GLU A 116 -7.30 -20.84 -3.03
CA GLU A 116 -5.85 -20.99 -3.08
C GLU A 116 -5.16 -20.32 -1.90
N ILE A 117 -4.29 -21.11 -1.29
CA ILE A 117 -3.36 -20.69 -0.26
C ILE A 117 -2.21 -19.99 -0.99
N CYS A 118 -1.83 -18.79 -0.55
CA CYS A 118 -0.69 -18.08 -1.12
C CYS A 118 0.56 -18.99 -1.13
N PRO A 119 1.16 -19.28 -2.30
CA PRO A 119 2.25 -20.25 -2.42
C PRO A 119 3.53 -19.79 -1.71
N GLU A 120 3.70 -18.49 -1.49
CA GLU A 120 4.86 -17.96 -0.77
C GLU A 120 4.73 -17.99 0.75
N CYS A 121 3.51 -17.86 1.29
CA CYS A 121 3.33 -17.68 2.73
C CYS A 121 2.32 -18.62 3.39
N GLY A 122 1.69 -19.51 2.62
CA GLY A 122 0.80 -20.53 3.17
C GLY A 122 -0.51 -19.98 3.76
N ARG A 123 -0.85 -18.71 3.51
CA ARG A 123 -2.06 -18.09 4.04
C ARG A 123 -3.19 -18.06 3.02
N PRO A 124 -4.44 -18.35 3.42
CA PRO A 124 -5.59 -18.15 2.55
C PRO A 124 -5.80 -16.65 2.29
N TYR A 125 -6.15 -16.28 1.06
CA TYR A 125 -6.52 -14.90 0.75
C TYR A 125 -7.74 -14.48 1.58
N PRO A 126 -7.69 -13.32 2.29
CA PRO A 126 -8.77 -12.91 3.17
C PRO A 126 -10.03 -12.56 2.38
N ARG A 127 -11.18 -12.98 2.91
CA ARG A 127 -12.53 -12.65 2.42
C ARG A 127 -12.81 -11.15 2.42
#